data_AF-A0A4V2A3J7-F1
#
_entry.id   AF-A0A4V2A3J7-F1
#
_cell.length_a   1.000
_cell.length_b   1.000
_cell.length_c   1.000
_cell.angle_alpha   90.00
_cell.angle_beta   90.00
_cell.angle_gamma   90.00
#
_symmetry.space_group_name_H-M   'P 1'
#
loop_
_entity.id
_entity.type
_entity.pdbx_description
1 polymer ?
#
loop_
_entity_poly.entity_id
_entity_poly.type
_entity_poly.pdbx_seq_one_letter_code
_entity_poly.pdbx_strand_id
1 'polypeptide(L)'
;MKQIFLAVALIATLSAGAQNVAINADGSPADSSAILDVTAQNKGILLPRIFLTSNTDALAVPGPAPYLVVYNISVSTTNGLFGAGLYTNIGNALNPNWQRLGNSVPGPQGPAGTPATIKTGALMGSAITTIAPNSPVYVFSGPTAQVTVTANQKILLWGSIPMGLAAGSTRQFIIVGAGYQSTVPGSQLINMAGGSYSISEIRGERSTFAFTGSIQPGAGTYNIGCIVRNMGALPITDNDYLNAVYMIVDN
;
A
#
# COMPACT_ATOMS: atom_id res chain seq x y z
N MET A 1 -33.27 41.08 65.14
CA MET A 1 -32.60 39.81 65.48
C MET A 1 -32.98 38.65 64.54
N LYS A 2 -34.26 38.43 64.20
CA LYS A 2 -34.71 37.39 63.24
C LYS A 2 -34.06 37.48 61.84
N GLN A 3 -33.87 38.68 61.31
CA GLN A 3 -33.30 38.94 59.98
C GLN A 3 -31.79 38.62 59.88
N ILE A 4 -31.06 38.76 60.99
CA ILE A 4 -29.61 38.48 61.05
C ILE A 4 -29.35 36.96 61.06
N PHE A 5 -30.17 36.19 61.77
CA PHE A 5 -30.09 34.73 61.77
C PHE A 5 -30.38 34.11 60.40
N LEU A 6 -31.30 34.70 59.62
CA LEU A 6 -31.63 34.23 58.28
C LEU A 6 -30.50 34.49 57.27
N ALA A 7 -29.82 35.63 57.39
CA ALA A 7 -28.66 35.96 56.56
C ALA A 7 -27.44 35.05 56.85
N VAL A 8 -27.19 34.72 58.13
CA VAL A 8 -26.10 33.81 58.52
C VAL A 8 -26.38 32.36 58.09
N ALA A 9 -27.64 31.91 58.14
CA ALA A 9 -28.03 30.58 57.65
C ALA A 9 -27.92 30.45 56.12
N LEU A 10 -28.17 31.53 55.37
CA LEU A 10 -28.03 31.55 53.90
C LEU A 10 -26.56 31.52 53.43
N ILE A 11 -25.65 32.12 54.21
CA ILE A 11 -24.20 32.10 53.94
C ILE A 11 -23.60 30.72 54.21
N ALA A 12 -24.14 29.96 55.17
CA ALA A 12 -23.68 28.60 55.50
C ALA A 12 -24.07 27.53 54.46
N THR A 13 -24.96 27.83 53.50
CA THR A 13 -25.37 26.91 52.42
C THR A 13 -24.62 27.11 51.10
N LEU A 14 -23.68 28.05 51.03
CA LEU A 14 -22.76 28.20 49.89
C LEU A 14 -21.71 27.07 49.93
N SER A 15 -22.11 25.88 49.48
CA SER A 15 -21.15 24.84 49.10
C SER A 15 -20.41 25.32 47.85
N ALA A 16 -19.29 26.01 48.04
CA ALA A 16 -18.34 26.29 46.97
C ALA A 16 -17.65 24.96 46.58
N GLY A 17 -18.34 24.15 45.78
CA GLY A 17 -17.78 22.95 45.18
C GLY A 17 -16.82 23.37 44.08
N ALA A 18 -15.54 23.50 44.39
CA ALA A 18 -14.52 23.34 43.36
C ALA A 18 -14.60 21.89 42.88
N GLN A 19 -15.27 21.65 41.74
CA GLN A 19 -15.47 20.29 41.21
C GLN A 19 -14.26 19.78 40.41
N ASN A 20 -13.34 20.68 40.05
CA ASN A 20 -12.20 20.41 39.17
C ASN A 20 -10.97 21.20 39.67
N VAL A 21 -9.77 20.67 39.43
CA VAL A 21 -8.50 21.32 39.76
C VAL A 21 -7.89 21.90 38.49
N ALA A 22 -7.77 23.22 38.41
CA ALA A 22 -7.01 23.90 37.36
C ALA A 22 -5.61 24.26 37.90
N ILE A 23 -4.56 23.89 37.17
CA ILE A 23 -3.17 24.33 37.42
C ILE A 23 -2.72 25.16 36.21
N ASN A 24 -2.82 26.48 36.35
CA ASN A 24 -2.45 27.44 35.32
C ASN A 24 -2.01 28.77 35.95
N ALA A 25 -1.52 29.70 35.12
CA ALA A 25 -1.11 31.05 35.55
C ALA A 25 -2.06 32.17 35.08
N ASP A 26 -3.05 31.84 34.25
CA ASP A 26 -3.95 32.80 33.59
C ASP A 26 -5.33 32.90 34.27
N GLY A 27 -5.61 32.05 35.26
CA GLY A 27 -6.88 32.04 35.99
C GLY A 27 -8.04 31.44 35.19
N SER A 28 -7.76 30.75 34.09
CA SER A 28 -8.79 30.04 33.34
C SER A 28 -9.43 28.94 34.20
N PRO A 29 -10.77 28.74 34.11
CA PRO A 29 -11.42 27.61 34.78
C PRO A 29 -10.99 26.30 34.11
N ALA A 30 -10.93 25.22 34.89
CA ALA A 30 -10.70 23.88 34.34
C ALA A 30 -11.84 23.49 33.38
N ASP A 31 -11.51 22.69 32.37
CA ASP A 31 -12.51 22.08 31.50
C ASP A 31 -13.51 21.23 32.31
N SER A 32 -14.79 21.35 31.96
CA SER A 32 -15.90 20.65 32.65
C SER A 32 -15.78 19.11 32.67
N SER A 33 -15.02 18.54 31.73
CA SER A 33 -14.79 17.10 31.62
C SER A 33 -13.53 16.61 32.35
N ALA A 34 -12.73 17.50 32.94
CA ALA A 34 -11.42 17.18 33.50
C ALA A 34 -11.34 17.45 35.01
N ILE A 35 -11.15 16.41 35.84
CA ILE A 35 -10.92 16.60 37.28
C ILE A 35 -9.57 17.30 37.55
N LEU A 36 -8.57 17.12 36.69
CA LEU A 36 -7.31 17.84 36.68
C LEU A 36 -7.06 18.42 35.29
N ASP A 37 -6.98 19.74 35.20
CA ASP A 37 -6.65 20.48 33.99
C ASP A 37 -5.35 21.28 34.22
N VAL A 38 -4.39 21.15 33.30
CA VAL A 38 -3.06 21.76 33.43
C VAL A 38 -2.76 22.54 32.16
N THR A 39 -2.68 23.87 32.29
CA THR A 39 -2.34 24.77 31.18
C THR A 39 -1.03 25.47 31.49
N ALA A 40 -0.03 25.24 30.64
CA ALA A 40 1.26 25.92 30.73
C ALA A 40 1.93 26.01 29.36
N GLN A 41 2.64 27.13 29.11
CA GLN A 41 3.50 27.25 27.94
C GLN A 41 4.86 26.60 28.21
N ASN A 42 5.34 25.81 27.26
CA ASN A 42 6.69 25.20 27.28
C ASN A 42 6.99 24.37 28.56
N LYS A 43 5.95 23.82 29.21
CA LYS A 43 6.06 22.94 30.38
C LYS A 43 5.17 21.70 30.17
N GLY A 44 5.45 20.63 30.91
CA GLY A 44 4.65 19.40 30.88
C GLY A 44 4.53 18.77 32.26
N ILE A 45 3.94 17.58 32.32
CA ILE A 45 3.73 16.82 33.56
C ILE A 45 4.75 15.68 33.63
N LEU A 46 5.50 15.61 34.73
CA LEU A 46 6.24 14.41 35.08
C LEU A 46 5.33 13.48 35.88
N LEU A 47 5.06 12.31 35.31
CA LEU A 47 4.33 11.24 35.98
C LEU A 47 5.24 10.44 36.91
N PRO A 48 4.68 9.65 37.86
CA PRO A 48 5.46 8.73 38.66
C PRO A 48 6.38 7.86 37.80
N ARG A 49 7.68 7.89 38.14
CA ARG A 49 8.73 7.18 37.40
C ARG A 49 8.97 5.82 38.06
N ILE A 50 8.50 4.76 37.43
CA ILE A 50 8.48 3.41 38.00
C ILE A 50 9.41 2.49 37.20
N PHE A 51 10.16 1.63 37.88
CA PHE A 51 10.95 0.60 37.21
C PHE A 51 10.10 -0.67 37.08
N LEU A 52 9.50 -0.91 35.90
CA LEU A 52 8.74 -2.14 35.65
C LEU A 52 9.68 -3.27 35.21
N THR A 53 9.42 -4.48 35.69
CA THR A 53 10.19 -5.69 35.35
C THR A 53 9.51 -6.55 34.28
N SER A 54 8.18 -6.42 34.11
CA SER A 54 7.37 -7.09 33.09
C SER A 54 6.07 -6.32 32.81
N ASN A 55 5.32 -6.71 31.78
CA ASN A 55 3.98 -6.16 31.56
C ASN A 55 2.95 -6.61 32.61
N THR A 56 3.24 -7.65 33.40
CA THR A 56 2.38 -8.12 34.50
C THR A 56 2.91 -7.73 35.88
N ASP A 57 3.82 -6.75 35.93
CA ASP A 57 4.44 -6.31 37.19
C ASP A 57 3.40 -5.69 38.14
N ALA A 58 3.12 -6.42 39.22
CA ALA A 58 2.25 -6.03 40.31
C ALA A 58 3.02 -5.65 41.60
N LEU A 59 4.36 -5.72 41.58
CA LEU A 59 5.19 -5.46 42.76
C LEU A 59 5.72 -4.03 42.77
N ALA A 60 6.15 -3.53 41.62
CA ALA A 60 6.62 -2.15 41.48
C ALA A 60 5.49 -1.13 41.71
N VAL A 61 4.25 -1.53 41.39
CA VAL A 61 3.03 -0.80 41.73
C VAL A 61 2.01 -1.80 42.31
N PRO A 62 1.91 -1.94 43.64
CA PRO A 62 0.95 -2.85 44.26
C PRO A 62 -0.49 -2.44 43.97
N GLY A 63 -1.30 -3.37 43.44
CA GLY A 63 -2.72 -3.16 43.17
C GLY A 63 -3.01 -1.98 42.22
N PRO A 64 -2.37 -1.91 41.03
CA PRO A 64 -2.50 -0.74 40.17
C PRO A 64 -3.93 -0.62 39.63
N ALA A 65 -4.50 0.58 39.71
CA ALA A 65 -5.84 0.83 39.17
C ALA A 65 -5.87 0.57 37.65
N PRO A 66 -7.03 0.15 37.09
CA PRO A 66 -7.24 0.18 35.65
C PRO A 66 -6.99 1.58 35.10
N TYR A 67 -6.33 1.64 33.95
CA TYR A 67 -5.91 2.84 33.24
C TYR A 67 -4.94 3.76 34.00
N LEU A 68 -4.32 3.30 35.10
CA LEU A 68 -3.25 4.04 35.77
C LEU A 68 -2.10 4.30 34.79
N VAL A 69 -1.65 5.55 34.68
CA VAL A 69 -0.56 5.95 33.77
C VAL A 69 0.71 6.24 34.57
N VAL A 70 1.83 5.66 34.15
CA VAL A 70 3.16 5.85 34.76
C VAL A 70 4.22 6.03 33.69
N TYR A 71 5.37 6.61 34.05
CA TYR A 71 6.55 6.59 33.20
C TYR A 71 7.46 5.43 33.61
N ASN A 72 7.54 4.38 32.78
CA ASN A 72 8.47 3.28 32.99
C ASN A 72 9.91 3.73 32.69
N ILE A 73 10.83 3.53 33.63
CA ILE A 73 12.27 3.80 33.46
C ILE A 73 13.10 2.56 33.10
N SER A 74 12.51 1.37 33.10
CA SER A 74 13.20 0.15 32.68
C SER A 74 13.48 0.17 31.18
N VAL A 75 14.71 -0.15 30.78
CA VAL A 75 15.12 -0.26 29.36
C VAL A 75 14.87 -1.65 28.77
N SER A 76 14.25 -2.56 29.53
CA SER A 76 13.95 -3.92 29.07
C SER A 76 12.99 -3.93 27.88
N THR A 77 13.33 -4.68 26.84
CA THR A 77 12.48 -4.98 25.66
C THR A 77 11.96 -6.43 25.69
N THR A 78 11.99 -7.06 26.86
CA THR A 78 11.57 -8.46 27.08
C THR A 78 10.43 -8.50 28.11
N ASN A 79 9.82 -9.68 28.30
CA ASN A 79 8.71 -9.88 29.26
C ASN A 79 7.52 -8.92 29.04
N GLY A 80 7.19 -8.65 27.77
CA GLY A 80 6.09 -7.77 27.38
C GLY A 80 6.38 -6.26 27.51
N LEU A 81 7.59 -5.86 27.94
CA LEU A 81 8.01 -4.46 27.95
C LEU A 81 8.65 -4.06 26.62
N PHE A 82 8.60 -2.76 26.32
CA PHE A 82 9.13 -2.14 25.11
C PHE A 82 10.06 -0.96 25.45
N GLY A 83 10.92 -1.15 26.45
CA GLY A 83 11.84 -0.14 26.95
C GLY A 83 11.17 0.98 27.76
N ALA A 84 11.94 2.02 28.03
CA ALA A 84 11.48 3.16 28.82
C ALA A 84 10.42 3.96 28.03
N GLY A 85 9.44 4.52 28.74
CA GLY A 85 8.37 5.28 28.11
C GLY A 85 7.12 5.42 28.97
N LEU A 86 6.06 5.97 28.39
CA LEU A 86 4.76 6.12 29.03
C LEU A 86 3.99 4.78 28.97
N TYR A 87 3.51 4.27 30.10
CA TYR A 87 2.75 3.02 30.17
C TYR A 87 1.41 3.26 30.86
N THR A 88 0.37 2.53 30.45
CA THR A 88 -0.91 2.43 31.16
C THR A 88 -1.23 1.00 31.54
N ASN A 89 -1.84 0.79 32.69
CA ASN A 89 -2.37 -0.51 33.07
C ASN A 89 -3.72 -0.74 32.39
N ILE A 90 -3.76 -1.52 31.31
CA ILE A 90 -5.03 -1.92 30.67
C ILE A 90 -5.69 -3.13 31.35
N GLY A 91 -5.06 -3.68 32.39
CA GLY A 91 -5.58 -4.77 33.21
C GLY A 91 -6.36 -4.29 34.43
N ASN A 92 -6.45 -5.15 35.44
CA ASN A 92 -7.08 -4.82 36.72
C ASN A 92 -6.07 -4.88 37.87
N ALA A 93 -6.50 -4.52 39.08
CA ALA A 93 -5.62 -4.44 40.24
C ALA A 93 -5.00 -5.80 40.64
N LEU A 94 -5.64 -6.92 40.33
CA LEU A 94 -5.13 -8.26 40.62
C LEU A 94 -4.26 -8.82 39.49
N ASN A 95 -4.53 -8.41 38.25
CA ASN A 95 -3.84 -8.85 37.04
C ASN A 95 -3.50 -7.63 36.20
N PRO A 96 -2.41 -6.91 36.52
CA PRO A 96 -1.98 -5.78 35.72
C PRO A 96 -1.54 -6.23 34.34
N ASN A 97 -1.75 -5.33 33.38
CA ASN A 97 -1.22 -5.45 32.03
C ASN A 97 -0.75 -4.08 31.56
N TRP A 98 0.55 -3.82 31.75
CA TRP A 98 1.20 -2.58 31.39
C TRP A 98 1.48 -2.52 29.89
N GLN A 99 0.82 -1.59 29.21
CA GLN A 99 1.01 -1.34 27.79
C GLN A 99 1.67 0.02 27.57
N ARG A 100 2.71 0.05 26.74
CA ARG A 100 3.37 1.31 26.33
C ARG A 100 2.45 2.12 25.41
N LEU A 101 2.21 3.39 25.75
CA LEU A 101 1.52 4.33 24.87
C LEU A 101 2.49 4.84 23.80
N GLY A 102 2.00 4.95 22.57
CA GLY A 102 2.77 5.47 21.43
C GLY A 102 3.66 4.44 20.72
N ASN A 103 3.65 3.18 21.15
CA ASN A 103 4.14 2.09 20.32
C ASN A 103 2.97 1.60 19.46
N SER A 104 2.87 2.13 18.24
CA SER A 104 2.39 1.29 17.15
C SER A 104 3.37 0.13 17.08
N VAL A 105 3.09 -0.98 17.76
CA VAL A 105 3.60 -2.26 17.29
C VAL A 105 3.01 -2.33 15.89
N PRO A 106 3.80 -2.22 14.80
CA PRO A 106 3.26 -2.54 13.50
C PRO A 106 2.64 -3.92 13.69
N GLY A 107 1.36 -4.08 13.39
CA GLY A 107 0.74 -5.42 13.42
C GLY A 107 1.69 -6.39 12.71
N PRO A 108 1.75 -7.67 13.12
CA PRO A 108 2.73 -8.63 12.61
C PRO A 108 2.94 -8.37 11.13
N GLN A 109 4.18 -7.98 10.76
CA GLN A 109 4.50 -7.65 9.38
C GLN A 109 3.93 -8.78 8.54
N GLY A 110 3.00 -8.44 7.63
CA GLY A 110 2.45 -9.45 6.72
C GLY A 110 3.60 -10.23 6.10
N PRO A 111 3.42 -11.51 5.72
CA PRO A 111 4.48 -12.29 5.10
C PRO A 111 5.20 -11.42 4.08
N ALA A 112 6.54 -11.33 4.15
CA ALA A 112 7.31 -10.50 3.24
C ALA A 112 6.80 -10.76 1.82
N GLY A 113 6.18 -9.74 1.22
CA GLY A 113 5.47 -9.93 -0.04
C GLY A 113 6.44 -10.50 -1.07
N THR A 114 6.10 -11.65 -1.63
CA THR A 114 6.67 -12.14 -2.88
C THR A 114 6.52 -11.05 -3.94
N PRO A 115 7.35 -11.11 -4.98
CA PRO A 115 8.48 -10.24 -5.23
C PRO A 115 8.15 -8.74 -5.29
N ALA A 116 9.09 -7.88 -4.89
CA ALA A 116 8.92 -6.44 -5.00
C ALA A 116 8.68 -6.03 -6.46
N THR A 117 7.63 -5.25 -6.70
CA THR A 117 7.47 -4.57 -7.98
C THR A 117 8.58 -3.54 -8.13
N ILE A 118 9.46 -3.76 -9.10
CA ILE A 118 10.64 -2.92 -9.34
C ILE A 118 10.31 -1.77 -10.29
N LYS A 119 9.49 -2.05 -11.30
CA LYS A 119 9.16 -1.07 -12.33
C LYS A 119 7.79 -1.33 -12.92
N THR A 120 7.08 -0.27 -13.22
CA THR A 120 5.86 -0.29 -14.04
C THR A 120 5.99 0.70 -15.19
N GLY A 121 5.30 0.43 -16.30
CA GLY A 121 5.14 1.40 -17.37
C GLY A 121 3.93 1.09 -18.23
N ALA A 122 3.59 2.04 -19.11
CA ALA A 122 2.47 1.93 -20.02
C ALA A 122 2.96 1.97 -21.48
N LEU A 123 2.21 1.34 -22.37
CA LEU A 123 2.39 1.32 -23.81
C LEU A 123 1.13 1.89 -24.45
N MET A 124 1.16 3.18 -24.77
CA MET A 124 0.01 3.93 -25.29
C MET A 124 0.48 5.19 -26.01
N GLY A 125 -0.40 5.80 -26.81
CA GLY A 125 -0.16 7.09 -27.47
C GLY A 125 0.43 7.03 -28.88
N SER A 126 0.47 5.87 -29.52
CA SER A 126 0.85 5.75 -30.93
C SER A 126 -0.08 4.81 -31.68
N ALA A 127 -0.51 5.23 -32.87
CA ALA A 127 -1.41 4.45 -33.71
C ALA A 127 -0.70 3.20 -34.22
N ILE A 128 -1.45 2.10 -34.32
CA ILE A 128 -0.98 0.87 -34.92
C ILE A 128 -0.89 1.07 -36.43
N THR A 129 0.27 0.73 -37.01
CA THR A 129 0.49 0.80 -38.46
C THR A 129 0.00 -0.47 -39.15
N THR A 130 -0.13 -0.42 -40.48
CA THR A 130 -0.51 -1.58 -41.29
C THR A 130 0.42 -2.76 -41.03
N ILE A 131 -0.16 -3.93 -40.73
CA ILE A 131 0.58 -5.18 -40.56
C ILE A 131 0.53 -5.95 -41.88
N ALA A 132 1.71 -6.26 -42.41
CA ALA A 132 1.85 -6.94 -43.70
C ALA A 132 1.20 -8.34 -43.70
N PRO A 133 0.65 -8.80 -44.85
CA PRO A 133 0.15 -10.16 -45.02
C PRO A 133 1.29 -11.17 -45.16
N ASN A 134 0.94 -12.46 -45.12
CA ASN A 134 1.84 -13.58 -45.41
C ASN A 134 3.16 -13.55 -44.61
N SER A 135 3.13 -13.04 -43.38
CA SER A 135 4.32 -12.96 -42.52
C SER A 135 4.49 -14.25 -41.72
N PRO A 136 5.57 -15.02 -41.94
CA PRO A 136 5.85 -16.21 -41.13
C PRO A 136 6.45 -15.84 -39.77
N VAL A 137 6.76 -14.57 -39.50
CA VAL A 137 7.36 -14.09 -38.25
C VAL A 137 6.45 -13.11 -37.52
N TYR A 138 6.66 -12.98 -36.22
CA TYR A 138 6.01 -11.94 -35.42
C TYR A 138 6.56 -10.56 -35.78
N VAL A 139 5.70 -9.55 -35.69
CA VAL A 139 6.06 -8.13 -35.70
C VAL A 139 5.46 -7.44 -34.48
N PHE A 140 6.09 -6.37 -34.01
CA PHE A 140 5.46 -5.51 -33.02
C PHE A 140 4.27 -4.76 -33.63
N SER A 141 3.20 -4.60 -32.84
CA SER A 141 2.01 -3.86 -33.23
C SER A 141 1.70 -2.80 -32.16
N GLY A 142 1.81 -1.52 -32.55
CA GLY A 142 1.73 -0.40 -31.63
C GLY A 142 3.07 -0.06 -30.93
N PRO A 143 3.05 0.82 -29.92
CA PRO A 143 4.26 1.25 -29.21
C PRO A 143 4.93 0.09 -28.46
N THR A 144 6.25 0.18 -28.32
CA THR A 144 7.08 -0.73 -27.53
C THR A 144 7.75 0.00 -26.38
N ALA A 145 8.19 -0.74 -25.36
CA ALA A 145 9.03 -0.23 -24.29
C ALA A 145 10.34 -1.00 -24.27
N GLN A 146 11.45 -0.29 -24.05
CA GLN A 146 12.72 -0.91 -23.77
C GLN A 146 12.90 -1.07 -22.25
N VAL A 147 13.19 -2.30 -21.83
CA VAL A 147 13.35 -2.67 -20.42
C VAL A 147 14.67 -3.41 -20.22
N THR A 148 15.37 -3.12 -19.12
CA THR A 148 16.57 -3.84 -18.70
C THR A 148 16.22 -4.64 -17.45
N VAL A 149 16.53 -5.93 -17.45
CA VAL A 149 16.24 -6.87 -16.37
C VAL A 149 17.47 -7.65 -15.95
N THR A 150 17.52 -8.08 -14.70
CA THR A 150 18.50 -9.04 -14.18
C THR A 150 18.04 -10.48 -14.42
N ALA A 151 18.93 -11.46 -14.18
CA ALA A 151 18.64 -12.87 -14.44
C ALA A 151 17.45 -13.42 -13.63
N ASN A 152 17.13 -12.82 -12.48
CA ASN A 152 16.07 -13.28 -11.58
C ASN A 152 14.76 -12.49 -11.74
N GLN A 153 14.69 -11.55 -12.67
CA GLN A 153 13.50 -10.71 -12.84
C GLN A 153 12.55 -11.26 -13.88
N LYS A 154 11.26 -11.13 -13.60
CA LYS A 154 10.17 -11.45 -14.53
C LYS A 154 9.58 -10.17 -15.11
N ILE A 155 9.28 -10.23 -16.40
CA ILE A 155 8.49 -9.23 -17.11
C ILE A 155 7.07 -9.77 -17.21
N LEU A 156 6.09 -8.97 -16.78
CA LEU A 156 4.67 -9.21 -17.00
C LEU A 156 4.14 -8.10 -17.91
N LEU A 157 3.42 -8.46 -18.96
CA LEU A 157 2.87 -7.53 -19.93
C LEU A 157 1.43 -7.93 -20.25
N TRP A 158 0.51 -6.98 -20.22
CA TRP A 158 -0.88 -7.20 -20.59
C TRP A 158 -1.54 -5.96 -21.17
N GLY A 159 -2.55 -6.17 -21.99
CA GLY A 159 -3.34 -5.09 -22.56
C GLY A 159 -4.33 -5.57 -23.62
N SER A 160 -4.82 -4.60 -24.38
CA SER A 160 -5.78 -4.83 -25.46
C SER A 160 -5.40 -4.03 -26.70
N ILE A 161 -5.64 -4.61 -27.86
CA ILE A 161 -5.29 -4.05 -29.15
C ILE A 161 -6.47 -4.17 -30.14
N PRO A 162 -7.10 -3.06 -30.56
CA PRO A 162 -8.12 -3.08 -31.61
C PRO A 162 -7.50 -3.14 -33.00
N MET A 163 -7.87 -4.14 -33.79
CA MET A 163 -7.39 -4.37 -35.16
C MET A 163 -8.48 -4.98 -36.04
N GLY A 164 -8.37 -4.77 -37.35
CA GLY A 164 -9.30 -5.28 -38.36
C GLY A 164 -8.67 -5.35 -39.75
N LEU A 165 -9.26 -6.17 -40.61
CA LEU A 165 -8.96 -6.16 -42.04
C LEU A 165 -9.71 -5.00 -42.71
N ALA A 166 -9.38 -4.71 -43.97
CA ALA A 166 -10.16 -3.76 -44.77
C ALA A 166 -11.65 -4.14 -44.79
N ALA A 167 -12.54 -3.14 -44.77
CA ALA A 167 -13.99 -3.34 -44.79
C ALA A 167 -14.42 -4.27 -45.95
N GLY A 168 -15.29 -5.22 -45.65
CA GLY A 168 -15.75 -6.24 -46.61
C GLY A 168 -14.82 -7.45 -46.78
N SER A 169 -13.67 -7.47 -46.10
CA SER A 169 -12.84 -8.68 -46.01
C SER A 169 -13.57 -9.79 -45.26
N THR A 170 -13.37 -11.05 -45.67
CA THR A 170 -14.06 -12.21 -45.09
C THR A 170 -13.57 -12.52 -43.67
N ARG A 171 -12.59 -13.41 -43.54
CA ARG A 171 -11.90 -13.71 -42.28
C ARG A 171 -10.52 -14.30 -42.55
N GLN A 172 -9.61 -14.10 -41.63
CA GLN A 172 -8.37 -14.87 -41.55
C GLN A 172 -7.99 -15.09 -40.09
N PHE A 173 -6.95 -15.90 -39.88
CA PHE A 173 -6.45 -16.21 -38.54
C PHE A 173 -5.12 -15.53 -38.29
N ILE A 174 -4.99 -14.95 -37.11
CA ILE A 174 -3.79 -14.27 -36.64
C ILE A 174 -3.40 -14.82 -35.27
N ILE A 175 -2.15 -14.59 -34.88
CA ILE A 175 -1.73 -14.77 -33.49
C ILE A 175 -1.47 -13.40 -32.92
N VAL A 176 -2.05 -13.11 -31.76
CA VAL A 176 -1.81 -11.89 -30.99
C VAL A 176 -1.27 -12.31 -29.62
N GLY A 177 -0.23 -11.63 -29.14
CA GLY A 177 0.40 -11.98 -27.86
C GLY A 177 1.23 -10.87 -27.27
N ALA A 178 1.69 -11.07 -26.04
CA ALA A 178 2.78 -10.28 -25.48
C ALA A 178 4.10 -10.83 -26.03
N GLY A 179 4.98 -9.96 -26.51
CA GLY A 179 6.26 -10.37 -27.04
C GLY A 179 7.43 -9.57 -26.51
N TYR A 180 8.61 -10.15 -26.66
CA TYR A 180 9.88 -9.55 -26.28
C TYR A 180 10.95 -9.89 -27.32
N GLN A 181 11.89 -8.96 -27.51
CA GLN A 181 13.04 -9.11 -28.39
C GLN A 181 14.26 -8.50 -27.72
N SER A 182 15.36 -9.24 -27.62
CA SER A 182 16.60 -8.67 -27.10
C SER A 182 17.11 -7.56 -28.02
N THR A 183 17.71 -6.52 -27.45
CA THR A 183 18.31 -5.43 -28.22
C THR A 183 19.65 -5.83 -28.88
N VAL A 184 20.13 -7.05 -28.64
CA VAL A 184 21.31 -7.60 -29.34
C VAL A 184 20.97 -7.78 -30.82
N PRO A 185 21.80 -7.28 -31.76
CA PRO A 185 21.55 -7.40 -33.20
C PRO A 185 21.29 -8.85 -33.64
N GLY A 186 20.26 -9.05 -34.49
CA GLY A 186 19.87 -10.36 -35.01
C GLY A 186 18.94 -11.17 -34.09
N SER A 187 18.60 -10.66 -32.91
CA SER A 187 17.68 -11.35 -31.99
C SER A 187 16.27 -11.50 -32.58
N GLN A 188 15.68 -12.67 -32.39
CA GLN A 188 14.31 -12.94 -32.82
C GLN A 188 13.28 -12.29 -31.89
N LEU A 189 12.14 -11.90 -32.45
CA LEU A 189 10.97 -11.51 -31.68
C LEU A 189 10.20 -12.76 -31.25
N ILE A 190 10.02 -12.92 -29.95
CA ILE A 190 9.49 -14.15 -29.34
C ILE A 190 8.17 -13.84 -28.64
N ASN A 191 7.20 -14.75 -28.80
CA ASN A 191 5.97 -14.74 -28.02
C ASN A 191 6.25 -15.23 -26.60
N MET A 192 5.83 -14.46 -25.58
CA MET A 192 5.99 -14.84 -24.17
C MET A 192 5.25 -16.15 -23.83
N ALA A 193 4.23 -16.51 -24.59
CA ALA A 193 3.55 -17.80 -24.46
C ALA A 193 4.35 -19.00 -25.04
N GLY A 194 5.51 -18.75 -25.65
CA GLY A 194 6.28 -19.77 -26.37
C GLY A 194 5.42 -20.42 -27.47
N GLY A 195 5.35 -21.75 -27.47
CA GLY A 195 4.51 -22.52 -28.38
C GLY A 195 3.03 -22.60 -27.99
N SER A 196 2.63 -22.10 -26.82
CA SER A 196 1.25 -22.22 -26.29
C SER A 196 0.39 -20.98 -26.60
N TYR A 197 0.55 -20.42 -27.79
CA TYR A 197 -0.17 -19.21 -28.19
C TYR A 197 -1.62 -19.49 -28.60
N SER A 198 -2.47 -18.47 -28.48
CA SER A 198 -3.85 -18.50 -28.99
C SER A 198 -3.90 -18.03 -30.44
N ILE A 199 -4.77 -18.66 -31.23
CA ILE A 199 -5.09 -18.23 -32.60
C ILE A 199 -6.43 -17.50 -32.55
N SER A 200 -6.44 -16.27 -33.06
CA SER A 200 -7.61 -15.40 -33.09
C SER A 200 -8.12 -15.23 -34.51
N GLU A 201 -9.45 -15.21 -34.67
CA GLU A 201 -10.09 -14.83 -35.92
C GLU A 201 -10.14 -13.31 -36.04
N ILE A 202 -9.82 -12.77 -37.22
CA ILE A 202 -9.96 -11.35 -37.56
C ILE A 202 -10.77 -11.21 -38.85
N ARG A 203 -11.59 -10.16 -38.94
CA ARG A 203 -12.57 -9.92 -40.02
C ARG A 203 -12.43 -8.52 -40.60
N GLY A 204 -13.22 -8.18 -41.62
CA GLY A 204 -13.34 -6.84 -42.19
C GLY A 204 -14.03 -5.81 -41.29
N GLU A 205 -13.88 -5.94 -39.97
CA GLU A 205 -14.40 -5.06 -38.93
C GLU A 205 -13.40 -5.05 -37.78
N ARG A 206 -13.22 -3.89 -37.16
CA ARG A 206 -12.35 -3.74 -36.00
C ARG A 206 -12.86 -4.55 -34.81
N SER A 207 -12.00 -5.42 -34.28
CA SER A 207 -12.25 -6.19 -33.06
C SER A 207 -11.12 -5.96 -32.06
N THR A 208 -11.45 -6.01 -30.77
CA THR A 208 -10.46 -5.84 -29.70
C THR A 208 -9.87 -7.19 -29.31
N PHE A 209 -8.56 -7.33 -29.40
CA PHE A 209 -7.83 -8.53 -28.99
C PHE A 209 -7.12 -8.28 -27.67
N ALA A 210 -7.30 -9.16 -26.69
CA ALA A 210 -6.50 -9.16 -25.47
C ALA A 210 -5.17 -9.85 -25.73
N PHE A 211 -4.12 -9.37 -25.06
CA PHE A 211 -2.83 -10.05 -25.02
C PHE A 211 -2.25 -9.98 -23.63
N THR A 212 -1.53 -11.04 -23.26
CA THR A 212 -0.86 -11.15 -21.98
C THR A 212 0.36 -12.06 -22.12
N GLY A 213 1.32 -11.91 -21.23
CA GLY A 213 2.43 -12.82 -21.10
C GLY A 213 3.28 -12.51 -19.89
N SER A 214 4.02 -13.52 -19.46
CA SER A 214 5.08 -13.38 -18.47
C SER A 214 6.30 -14.18 -18.88
N ILE A 215 7.49 -13.64 -18.65
CA ILE A 215 8.74 -14.31 -18.99
C ILE A 215 9.86 -13.90 -18.04
N GLN A 216 10.79 -14.81 -17.78
CA GLN A 216 12.10 -14.54 -17.16
C GLN A 216 13.17 -14.74 -18.25
N PRO A 217 13.52 -13.70 -19.03
CA PRO A 217 14.27 -13.87 -20.27
C PRO A 217 15.79 -13.99 -20.07
N GLY A 218 16.28 -13.96 -18.82
CA GLY A 218 17.69 -13.79 -18.46
C GLY A 218 18.07 -12.31 -18.31
N ALA A 219 19.31 -12.05 -17.89
CA ALA A 219 19.80 -10.68 -17.75
C ALA A 219 20.01 -10.04 -19.13
N GLY A 220 19.51 -8.82 -19.33
CA GLY A 220 19.67 -8.11 -20.59
C GLY A 220 18.69 -6.97 -20.79
N THR A 221 18.77 -6.34 -21.97
CA THR A 221 17.84 -5.30 -22.40
C THR A 221 16.95 -5.83 -23.53
N TYR A 222 15.65 -5.59 -23.41
CA TYR A 222 14.62 -6.13 -24.30
C TYR A 222 13.63 -5.05 -24.71
N ASN A 223 13.23 -5.05 -25.96
CA ASN A 223 12.02 -4.37 -26.41
C ASN A 223 10.83 -5.28 -26.12
N ILE A 224 9.78 -4.74 -25.49
CA ILE A 224 8.55 -5.45 -25.16
C ILE A 224 7.35 -4.73 -25.75
N GLY A 225 6.31 -5.48 -26.11
CA GLY A 225 5.09 -4.92 -26.68
C GLY A 225 4.10 -5.98 -27.14
N CYS A 226 2.98 -5.54 -27.71
CA CYS A 226 2.07 -6.44 -28.40
C CYS A 226 2.75 -6.95 -29.68
N ILE A 227 2.61 -8.24 -29.96
CA ILE A 227 3.08 -8.86 -31.19
C ILE A 227 1.94 -9.45 -31.98
N VAL A 228 2.08 -9.42 -33.30
CA VAL A 228 1.13 -10.04 -34.22
C VAL A 228 1.89 -10.90 -35.22
N ARG A 229 1.38 -12.11 -35.48
CA ARG A 229 1.77 -12.92 -36.64
C ARG A 229 0.60 -13.00 -37.59
N ASN A 230 0.73 -12.34 -38.74
CA ASN A 230 -0.29 -12.34 -39.77
C ASN A 230 0.06 -13.35 -40.87
N MET A 231 -0.43 -14.58 -40.72
CA MET A 231 -0.23 -15.64 -41.72
C MET A 231 -1.28 -15.61 -42.83
N GLY A 232 -2.26 -14.72 -42.74
CA GLY A 232 -3.30 -14.56 -43.76
C GLY A 232 -2.84 -13.74 -44.95
N ALA A 233 -3.57 -13.87 -46.06
CA ALA A 233 -3.24 -13.21 -47.32
C ALA A 233 -3.58 -11.71 -47.34
N LEU A 234 -4.36 -11.23 -46.36
CA LEU A 234 -4.81 -9.82 -46.29
C LEU A 234 -4.00 -9.02 -45.28
N PRO A 235 -3.63 -7.76 -45.59
CA PRO A 235 -3.04 -6.87 -44.62
C PRO A 235 -4.06 -6.50 -43.53
N ILE A 236 -3.56 -6.23 -42.33
CA ILE A 236 -4.38 -5.69 -41.23
C ILE A 236 -4.25 -4.17 -41.27
N THR A 237 -5.33 -3.48 -41.65
CA THR A 237 -5.33 -2.05 -42.00
C THR A 237 -6.34 -1.23 -41.20
N ASP A 238 -7.39 -1.84 -40.66
CA ASP A 238 -8.39 -1.14 -39.84
C ASP A 238 -7.94 -1.17 -38.37
N ASN A 239 -7.02 -0.27 -38.05
CA ASN A 239 -6.32 -0.28 -36.77
C ASN A 239 -6.65 0.95 -35.92
N ASP A 240 -6.40 0.84 -34.61
CA ASP A 240 -6.60 1.90 -33.62
C ASP A 240 -5.36 2.09 -32.74
N TYR A 241 -5.54 2.51 -31.49
CA TYR A 241 -4.49 2.63 -30.49
C TYR A 241 -4.39 1.39 -29.58
N LEU A 242 -3.16 0.99 -29.26
CA LEU A 242 -2.85 0.03 -28.20
C LEU A 242 -3.09 0.65 -26.81
N ASN A 243 -3.67 -0.12 -25.90
CA ASN A 243 -3.69 0.19 -24.48
C ASN A 243 -3.12 -0.98 -23.68
N ALA A 244 -1.94 -0.79 -23.10
CA ALA A 244 -1.27 -1.84 -22.35
C ALA A 244 -0.37 -1.30 -21.25
N VAL A 245 -0.06 -2.17 -20.29
CA VAL A 245 0.83 -1.90 -19.17
C VAL A 245 1.77 -3.08 -18.96
N TYR A 246 2.93 -2.80 -18.39
CA TYR A 246 3.89 -3.81 -17.98
C TYR A 246 4.38 -3.59 -16.56
N MET A 247 4.84 -4.67 -15.96
CA MET A 247 5.48 -4.69 -14.66
C MET A 247 6.73 -5.55 -14.71
N ILE A 248 7.77 -5.14 -14.00
CA ILE A 248 8.95 -5.95 -13.70
C ILE A 248 8.94 -6.24 -12.21
N VAL A 249 9.05 -7.52 -11.88
CA VAL A 249 9.08 -8.03 -10.51
C VAL A 249 10.35 -8.86 -10.34
N ASP A 250 10.87 -8.91 -9.11
CA ASP A 250 11.82 -9.97 -8.76
C ASP A 250 11.14 -11.35 -8.87
N ASN A 251 11.85 -12.45 -8.68
CA ASN A 251 11.25 -13.78 -8.63
C ASN A 251 11.71 -14.51 -7.37
#